data_AF-A0A7C9ARG4-F1
#
_entry.id   AF-A0A7C9ARG4-F1
#
_cell.length_a   1.000
_cell.length_b   1.000
_cell.length_c   1.000
_cell.angle_alpha   90.00
_cell.angle_beta   90.00
_cell.angle_gamma   90.00
#
_symmetry.space_group_name_H-M   'P 1'
#
loop_
_entity.id
_entity.type
_entity.pdbx_description
1 polymer ?
#
loop_
_entity_poly.entity_id
_entity_poly.type
_entity_poly.pdbx_seq_one_letter_code
_entity_poly.pdbx_strand_id
1 'polypeptide(L)'
;RVLKVMANADTPEDALTARNNGAEGIGLCRTEHMFFASDDRIKAVRKMIMAVTPEQRKAALDQLLPYQRSDFDGIFRAMDGLPVTIRLLDPPLHEFLPEGDLEEIVSELATDTGMTEGEVFSRIEKLSEVNPMLGFRGCRLGISYPELTEMQARAIFQAAISMSNQGVTVLPEIMVPLVGTPQELAHQVSLIRNVAEMVFSEMGSSLSYKVGTMIEIPRAALVADEIATEAEFFSFGTNDLTQMTFGYSRDDVGKFLPVYLSKGILQNDPFEVLDQKGV
;
A
#
# COMPACT_ATOMS: atom_id res chain seq x y z
N ARG A 1 5.82 13.42 -26.42
CA ARG A 1 5.52 12.01 -26.05
C ARG A 1 4.02 11.88 -25.84
N VAL A 2 3.40 10.76 -26.23
CA VAL A 2 1.97 10.51 -26.00
C VAL A 2 1.71 9.98 -24.59
N LEU A 3 2.60 9.11 -24.09
CA LEU A 3 2.56 8.64 -22.70
C LEU A 3 2.97 9.75 -21.72
N LYS A 4 2.16 9.90 -20.67
CA LYS A 4 2.54 10.66 -19.47
C LYS A 4 3.60 9.89 -18.69
N VAL A 5 4.46 10.62 -17.99
CA VAL A 5 5.50 10.02 -17.14
C VAL A 5 5.21 10.47 -15.72
N MET A 6 4.73 9.52 -14.92
CA MET A 6 4.48 9.68 -13.50
C MET A 6 5.70 9.19 -12.71
N ALA A 7 5.79 9.54 -11.43
CA ALA A 7 6.82 9.03 -10.54
C ALA A 7 6.28 8.08 -9.47
N ASN A 8 7.17 7.23 -8.97
CA ASN A 8 6.97 6.49 -7.73
C ASN A 8 7.70 7.27 -6.63
N ALA A 9 6.98 7.83 -5.67
CA ALA A 9 7.55 8.63 -4.60
C ALA A 9 6.68 8.55 -3.36
N ASP A 10 7.33 8.36 -2.21
CA ASP A 10 6.66 8.03 -0.95
C ASP A 10 6.86 9.13 0.11
N THR A 11 7.71 10.13 -0.19
CA THR A 11 8.03 11.27 0.68
C THR A 11 7.83 12.60 -0.04
N PRO A 12 7.63 13.72 0.69
CA PRO A 12 7.56 15.06 0.10
C PRO A 12 8.81 15.45 -0.69
N GLU A 13 9.99 15.06 -0.22
CA GLU A 13 11.27 15.34 -0.85
C GLU A 13 11.43 14.58 -2.17
N ASP A 14 11.06 13.30 -2.20
CA ASP A 14 11.08 12.49 -3.42
C ASP A 14 10.06 12.99 -4.43
N ALA A 15 8.86 13.38 -3.97
CA ALA A 15 7.84 13.98 -4.81
C ALA A 15 8.38 15.28 -5.45
N LEU A 16 8.97 16.19 -4.67
CA LEU A 16 9.53 17.42 -5.20
C LEU A 16 10.66 17.14 -6.20
N THR A 17 11.54 16.18 -5.90
CA THR A 17 12.63 15.76 -6.78
C THR A 17 12.08 15.20 -8.10
N ALA A 18 11.07 14.34 -8.04
CA ALA A 18 10.39 13.79 -9.22
C ALA A 18 9.77 14.91 -10.08
N ARG A 19 9.09 15.88 -9.45
CA ARG A 19 8.52 17.03 -10.14
C ARG A 19 9.60 17.87 -10.84
N ASN A 20 10.72 18.13 -10.17
CA ASN A 20 11.87 18.85 -10.75
C ASN A 20 12.48 18.11 -11.95
N ASN A 21 12.40 16.77 -11.96
CA ASN A 21 12.81 15.93 -13.09
C ASN A 21 11.75 15.81 -14.19
N GLY A 22 10.62 16.53 -14.09
CA GLY A 22 9.57 16.60 -15.11
C GLY A 22 8.48 15.54 -15.00
N ALA A 23 8.31 14.91 -13.83
CA ALA A 23 7.17 14.03 -13.57
C ALA A 23 5.84 14.81 -13.64
N GLU A 24 4.82 14.19 -14.24
CA GLU A 24 3.47 14.76 -14.41
C GLU A 24 2.51 14.35 -13.29
N GLY A 25 3.06 13.93 -12.15
CA GLY A 25 2.37 13.53 -10.93
C GLY A 25 2.97 12.25 -10.34
N ILE A 26 2.31 11.70 -9.33
CA ILE A 26 2.71 10.44 -8.68
C ILE A 26 1.78 9.33 -9.14
N GLY A 27 2.34 8.26 -9.71
CA GLY A 27 1.60 7.06 -10.14
C GLY A 27 1.58 5.95 -9.09
N LEU A 28 2.47 6.03 -8.09
CA LEU A 28 2.50 5.13 -6.95
C LEU A 28 3.20 5.80 -5.75
N CYS A 29 2.42 6.10 -4.72
CA CYS A 29 2.88 6.42 -3.38
C CYS A 29 2.56 5.24 -2.46
N ARG A 30 3.61 4.59 -1.93
CA ARG A 30 3.53 3.44 -1.03
C ARG A 30 3.40 3.89 0.41
N THR A 31 2.31 3.51 1.06
CA THR A 31 2.02 3.97 2.43
C THR A 31 2.81 3.22 3.48
N GLU A 32 3.26 2.00 3.18
CA GLU A 32 4.11 1.19 4.04
C GLU A 32 5.45 1.86 4.36
N HIS A 33 6.08 2.53 3.39
CA HIS A 33 7.35 3.23 3.58
C HIS A 33 7.22 4.41 4.54
N MET A 34 6.04 5.02 4.63
CA MET A 34 5.76 6.11 5.57
C MET A 34 5.83 5.64 7.02
N PHE A 35 5.53 4.35 7.27
CA PHE A 35 5.61 3.79 8.62
C PHE A 35 7.04 3.47 9.06
N PHE A 36 7.94 3.21 8.11
CA PHE A 36 9.35 2.94 8.38
C PHE A 36 10.20 4.21 8.59
N ALA A 37 9.61 5.40 8.49
CA ALA A 37 10.33 6.67 8.58
C ALA A 37 10.89 6.98 9.99
N SER A 38 10.34 6.40 11.05
CA SER A 38 10.87 6.55 12.42
C SER A 38 10.47 5.39 13.33
N ASP A 39 11.26 5.17 14.38
CA ASP A 39 10.99 4.14 15.40
C ASP A 39 9.61 4.31 16.04
N ASP A 40 9.18 5.55 16.30
CA ASP A 40 7.86 5.83 16.89
C ASP A 40 6.70 5.38 15.98
N ARG A 41 6.85 5.54 14.66
CA ARG A 41 5.86 5.11 13.67
C ARG A 41 5.82 3.58 13.56
N ILE A 42 6.99 2.94 13.50
CA ILE A 42 7.12 1.48 13.52
C ILE A 42 6.48 0.91 14.79
N LYS A 43 6.73 1.50 15.96
CA LYS A 43 6.11 1.09 17.23
C LYS A 43 4.59 1.23 17.23
N ALA A 44 4.06 2.30 16.64
CA ALA A 44 2.62 2.47 16.49
C ALA A 44 2.01 1.39 15.57
N VAL A 45 2.69 1.02 14.48
CA VAL A 45 2.28 -0.11 13.64
C VAL A 45 2.36 -1.44 14.40
N ARG A 46 3.43 -1.71 15.13
CA ARG A 46 3.56 -2.93 15.95
C ARG A 46 2.44 -3.06 16.97
N LYS A 47 2.05 -1.98 17.64
CA LYS A 47 0.88 -1.96 18.53
C LYS A 47 -0.41 -2.34 17.80
N MET A 48 -0.62 -1.83 16.59
CA MET A 48 -1.77 -2.17 15.75
C MET A 48 -1.76 -3.64 15.34
N ILE A 49 -0.60 -4.20 14.97
CA ILE A 49 -0.45 -5.61 14.58
C ILE A 49 -0.76 -6.54 15.77
N MET A 50 -0.24 -6.17 16.95
CA MET A 50 -0.38 -6.95 18.17
C MET A 50 -1.76 -6.80 18.81
N ALA A 51 -2.54 -5.78 18.44
CA ALA A 51 -3.90 -5.56 18.92
C ALA A 51 -4.83 -6.76 18.68
N VAL A 52 -5.39 -7.27 19.78
CA VAL A 52 -6.29 -8.43 19.78
C VAL A 52 -7.73 -7.98 19.55
N THR A 53 -8.12 -6.85 20.13
CA THR A 53 -9.49 -6.32 19.99
C THR A 53 -9.58 -5.20 18.95
N PRO A 54 -10.75 -5.00 18.32
CA PRO A 54 -10.98 -3.88 17.41
C PRO A 54 -10.72 -2.52 18.07
N GLU A 55 -11.02 -2.37 19.37
CA GLU A 55 -10.81 -1.12 20.12
C GLU A 55 -9.32 -0.82 20.30
N GLN A 56 -8.51 -1.83 20.62
CA GLN A 56 -7.05 -1.70 20.71
C GLN A 56 -6.47 -1.33 19.33
N ARG A 57 -6.96 -1.96 18.27
CA ARG A 57 -6.50 -1.69 16.90
C ARG A 57 -6.84 -0.27 16.49
N LYS A 58 -8.07 0.17 16.76
CA LYS A 58 -8.52 1.54 16.51
C LYS A 58 -7.67 2.56 17.28
N ALA A 59 -7.39 2.33 18.56
CA ALA A 59 -6.55 3.23 19.36
C ALA A 59 -5.10 3.33 18.84
N ALA A 60 -4.56 2.24 18.26
CA ALA A 60 -3.26 2.27 17.60
C ALA A 60 -3.33 3.00 16.24
N LEU A 61 -4.40 2.80 15.47
CA LEU A 61 -4.64 3.49 14.20
C LEU A 61 -4.83 4.99 14.37
N ASP A 62 -5.49 5.42 15.44
CA ASP A 62 -5.65 6.84 15.79
C ASP A 62 -4.30 7.52 16.05
N GLN A 63 -3.27 6.78 16.48
CA GLN A 63 -1.89 7.29 16.60
C GLN A 63 -1.17 7.37 15.26
N LEU A 64 -1.55 6.54 14.29
CA LEU A 64 -0.97 6.54 12.94
C LEU A 64 -1.57 7.63 12.03
N LEU A 65 -2.83 7.98 12.27
CA LEU A 65 -3.56 8.98 11.48
C LEU A 65 -2.83 10.33 11.34
N PRO A 66 -2.30 10.96 12.42
CA PRO A 66 -1.59 12.23 12.30
C PRO A 66 -0.31 12.14 11.46
N TYR A 67 0.41 11.01 11.54
CA TYR A 67 1.63 10.79 10.76
C TYR A 67 1.31 10.73 9.27
N GLN A 68 0.38 9.85 8.85
CA GLN A 68 0.00 9.75 7.45
C GLN A 68 -0.58 11.06 6.91
N ARG A 69 -1.45 11.72 7.68
CA ARG A 69 -2.01 13.01 7.25
C ARG A 69 -0.92 14.04 7.00
N SER A 70 0.07 14.13 7.89
CA SER A 70 1.20 15.06 7.75
C SER A 70 2.05 14.76 6.52
N ASP A 71 2.28 13.49 6.21
CA ASP A 71 3.07 13.11 5.03
C ASP A 71 2.31 13.45 3.74
N PHE A 72 1.00 13.14 3.70
CA PHE A 72 0.15 13.50 2.57
C PHE A 72 0.01 15.01 2.38
N ASP A 73 -0.06 15.80 3.45
CA ASP A 73 -0.01 17.27 3.37
C ASP A 73 1.25 17.73 2.60
N GLY A 74 2.40 17.15 2.94
CA GLY A 74 3.68 17.44 2.27
C GLY A 74 3.70 17.00 0.80
N ILE A 75 3.24 15.78 0.52
CA ILE A 75 3.20 15.23 -0.85
C ILE A 75 2.26 16.03 -1.74
N PHE A 76 1.04 16.32 -1.28
CA PHE A 76 0.08 17.13 -2.05
C PHE A 76 0.59 18.54 -2.31
N ARG A 77 1.28 19.16 -1.34
CA ARG A 77 1.94 20.44 -1.56
C ARG A 77 3.03 20.37 -2.62
N ALA A 78 3.88 19.34 -2.58
CA ALA A 78 4.92 19.12 -3.57
C ALA A 78 4.35 18.90 -4.98
N MET A 79 3.15 18.31 -5.06
CA MET A 79 2.45 17.95 -6.29
C MET A 79 1.30 18.89 -6.67
N ASP A 80 1.30 20.14 -6.19
CA ASP A 80 0.27 21.13 -6.50
C ASP A 80 -0.07 21.17 -8.01
N GLY A 81 -1.33 20.84 -8.35
CA GLY A 81 -1.87 20.81 -9.71
C GLY A 81 -1.68 19.48 -10.46
N LEU A 82 -1.06 18.47 -9.85
CA LEU A 82 -0.77 17.17 -10.46
C LEU A 82 -1.46 16.03 -9.68
N PRO A 83 -1.87 14.94 -10.36
CA PRO A 83 -2.49 13.79 -9.70
C PRO A 83 -1.49 13.02 -8.84
N VAL A 84 -1.98 12.53 -7.70
CA VAL A 84 -1.21 11.75 -6.73
C VAL A 84 -1.96 10.46 -6.44
N THR A 85 -1.45 9.35 -6.96
CA THR A 85 -1.99 8.00 -6.74
C THR A 85 -1.36 7.37 -5.50
N ILE A 86 -2.18 7.12 -4.47
CA ILE A 86 -1.77 6.58 -3.18
C ILE A 86 -2.26 5.13 -3.07
N ARG A 87 -1.34 4.21 -2.84
CA ARG A 87 -1.65 2.79 -2.63
C ARG A 87 -1.90 2.51 -1.16
N LEU A 88 -3.01 1.84 -0.85
CA LEU A 88 -3.29 1.36 0.50
C LEU A 88 -2.23 0.34 0.96
N LEU A 89 -2.23 0.05 2.26
CA LEU A 89 -1.24 -0.84 2.88
C LEU A 89 -1.21 -2.21 2.16
N ASP A 90 -0.02 -2.56 1.68
CA ASP A 90 0.21 -3.75 0.89
C ASP A 90 1.03 -4.86 1.57
N PRO A 91 2.11 -4.60 2.33
CA PRO A 91 2.95 -5.68 2.85
C PRO A 91 2.24 -6.54 3.89
N PRO A 92 2.64 -7.82 4.02
CA PRO A 92 2.20 -8.67 5.09
C PRO A 92 2.69 -8.12 6.44
N LEU A 93 1.92 -8.37 7.49
CA LEU A 93 2.17 -7.74 8.79
C LEU A 93 3.50 -8.14 9.43
N HIS A 94 4.08 -9.30 9.08
CA HIS A 94 5.35 -9.73 9.65
C HIS A 94 6.54 -8.86 9.22
N GLU A 95 6.46 -8.14 8.10
CA GLU A 95 7.52 -7.22 7.66
C GLU A 95 7.71 -6.01 8.61
N PHE A 96 6.75 -5.75 9.50
CA PHE A 96 6.86 -4.69 10.51
C PHE A 96 7.37 -5.19 11.88
N LEU A 97 7.56 -6.51 12.03
CA LEU A 97 8.09 -7.08 13.26
C LEU A 97 9.61 -6.84 13.33
N PRO A 98 10.20 -6.75 14.54
CA PRO A 98 11.64 -6.72 14.68
C PRO A 98 12.29 -7.95 14.02
N GLU A 99 13.49 -7.75 13.49
CA GLU A 99 14.36 -8.83 13.02
C GLU A 99 15.24 -9.31 14.19
N GLY A 100 15.64 -10.58 14.17
CA GLY A 100 16.55 -11.14 15.18
C GLY A 100 16.10 -12.50 15.71
N ASP A 101 16.68 -12.89 16.83
CA ASP A 101 16.29 -14.12 17.53
C ASP A 101 14.89 -13.97 18.12
N LEU A 102 14.10 -15.05 18.06
CA LEU A 102 12.70 -15.02 18.49
C LEU A 102 12.51 -14.53 19.94
N GLU A 103 13.45 -14.86 20.83
CA GLU A 103 13.43 -14.39 22.22
C GLU A 103 13.58 -12.86 22.32
N GLU A 104 14.47 -12.27 21.51
CA GLU A 104 14.67 -10.82 21.46
C GLU A 104 13.45 -10.11 20.87
N ILE A 105 12.91 -10.63 19.76
CA ILE A 105 11.70 -10.11 19.12
C ILE A 105 10.51 -10.10 20.10
N VAL A 106 10.32 -11.20 20.83
CA VAL A 106 9.24 -11.32 21.81
C VAL A 106 9.40 -10.32 22.96
N SER A 107 10.63 -10.15 23.46
CA SER A 107 10.92 -9.21 24.56
C SER A 107 10.71 -7.75 24.15
N GLU A 108 11.17 -7.38 22.96
CA GLU A 108 11.00 -6.03 22.40
C GLU A 108 9.52 -5.71 22.18
N LEU A 109 8.77 -6.61 21.54
CA LEU A 109 7.35 -6.42 21.28
C LEU A 109 6.52 -6.40 22.57
N ALA A 110 6.86 -7.23 23.57
CA ALA A 110 6.21 -7.20 24.87
C ALA A 110 6.39 -5.82 25.54
N THR A 111 7.60 -5.26 25.45
CA THR A 111 7.92 -3.93 25.98
C THR A 111 7.17 -2.82 25.26
N ASP A 112 7.16 -2.84 23.93
CA ASP A 112 6.53 -1.80 23.10
C ASP A 112 5.00 -1.79 23.19
N THR A 113 4.40 -2.97 23.41
CA THR A 113 2.93 -3.15 23.39
C THR A 113 2.31 -3.29 24.76
N GLY A 114 3.10 -3.62 25.79
CA GLY A 114 2.61 -3.91 27.14
C GLY A 114 1.91 -5.28 27.27
N MET A 115 2.05 -6.15 26.26
CA MET A 115 1.53 -7.52 26.27
C MET A 115 2.49 -8.47 26.99
N THR A 116 1.98 -9.62 27.43
CA THR A 116 2.84 -10.68 27.98
C THR A 116 3.61 -11.38 26.86
N GLU A 117 4.81 -11.88 27.15
CA GLU A 117 5.65 -12.61 26.18
C GLU A 117 4.90 -13.80 25.55
N GLY A 118 4.07 -14.51 26.32
CA GLY A 118 3.25 -15.61 25.82
C GLY A 118 2.18 -15.17 24.80
N GLU A 119 1.57 -14.01 25.00
CA GLU A 119 0.60 -13.45 24.04
C GLU A 119 1.30 -13.00 22.75
N VAL A 120 2.46 -12.36 22.88
CA VAL A 120 3.30 -11.93 21.75
C VAL A 120 3.74 -13.15 20.93
N PHE A 121 4.25 -14.19 21.59
CA PHE A 121 4.66 -15.43 20.92
C PHE A 121 3.50 -16.05 20.12
N SER A 122 2.32 -16.19 20.74
CA SER A 122 1.13 -16.72 20.04
C SER A 122 0.72 -15.86 18.85
N ARG A 123 0.94 -14.54 18.92
CA ARG A 123 0.62 -13.61 17.84
C ARG A 123 1.61 -13.74 16.69
N ILE A 124 2.91 -13.80 16.97
CA ILE A 124 3.96 -14.00 15.96
C ILE A 124 3.71 -15.31 15.21
N GLU A 125 3.42 -16.40 15.92
CA GLU A 125 3.13 -17.70 15.30
C GLU A 125 1.94 -17.62 14.34
N LYS A 126 0.88 -16.89 14.71
CA LYS A 126 -0.30 -16.68 13.85
C LYS A 126 -0.05 -15.78 12.63
N LEU A 127 0.94 -14.90 12.70
CA LEU A 127 1.31 -14.00 11.61
C LEU A 127 2.39 -14.58 10.69
N SER A 128 3.01 -15.68 11.12
CA SER A 128 3.99 -16.40 10.32
C SER A 128 3.30 -17.08 9.13
N GLU A 129 3.87 -16.88 7.95
CA GLU A 129 3.36 -17.43 6.71
C GLU A 129 4.46 -18.18 5.96
N VAL A 130 4.09 -19.30 5.33
CA VAL A 130 5.04 -20.07 4.52
C VAL A 130 5.44 -19.32 3.25
N ASN A 131 4.50 -18.60 2.64
CA ASN A 131 4.72 -17.81 1.42
C ASN A 131 4.13 -16.40 1.58
N PRO A 132 4.84 -15.48 2.25
CA PRO A 132 4.40 -14.10 2.51
C PRO A 132 3.84 -13.35 1.29
N MET A 133 4.48 -13.52 0.14
CA MET A 133 4.09 -12.84 -1.10
C MET A 133 2.63 -13.17 -1.51
N LEU A 134 2.16 -14.40 -1.27
CA LEU A 134 0.80 -14.83 -1.58
C LEU A 134 -0.14 -14.83 -0.37
N GLY A 135 0.30 -14.26 0.75
CA GLY A 135 -0.33 -14.40 2.06
C GLY A 135 -1.38 -13.35 2.41
N PHE A 136 -1.47 -13.05 3.70
CA PHE A 136 -2.45 -12.18 4.31
C PHE A 136 -2.01 -10.71 4.27
N ARG A 137 -2.16 -10.13 3.08
CA ARG A 137 -1.66 -8.79 2.74
C ARG A 137 -2.61 -8.06 1.78
N GLY A 138 -2.29 -6.82 1.40
CA GLY A 138 -3.05 -6.03 0.42
C GLY A 138 -4.55 -5.89 0.75
N CYS A 139 -5.43 -5.97 -0.26
CA CYS A 139 -6.88 -5.83 -0.05
C CYS A 139 -7.45 -6.86 0.94
N ARG A 140 -6.85 -8.05 1.07
CA ARG A 140 -7.32 -9.10 2.00
C ARG A 140 -7.23 -8.61 3.45
N LEU A 141 -6.16 -7.89 3.76
CA LEU A 141 -5.94 -7.28 5.05
C LEU A 141 -6.95 -6.14 5.30
N GLY A 142 -7.13 -5.24 4.32
CA GLY A 142 -8.12 -4.15 4.42
C GLY A 142 -9.58 -4.62 4.42
N ILE A 143 -9.90 -5.81 3.90
CA ILE A 143 -11.24 -6.41 3.99
C ILE A 143 -11.44 -7.01 5.39
N SER A 144 -10.42 -7.69 5.91
CA SER A 144 -10.50 -8.36 7.22
C SER A 144 -10.45 -7.39 8.39
N TYR A 145 -9.75 -6.26 8.22
CA TYR A 145 -9.65 -5.17 9.19
C TYR A 145 -9.98 -3.84 8.49
N PRO A 146 -11.26 -3.55 8.23
CA PRO A 146 -11.72 -2.34 7.54
C PRO A 146 -11.19 -1.04 8.13
N GLU A 147 -11.00 -0.99 9.45
CA GLU A 147 -10.47 0.16 10.17
C GLU A 147 -9.09 0.61 9.65
N LEU A 148 -8.29 -0.28 9.03
CA LEU A 148 -7.04 0.07 8.37
C LEU A 148 -7.29 0.99 7.18
N THR A 149 -8.13 0.54 6.24
CA THR A 149 -8.49 1.32 5.07
C THR A 149 -9.20 2.60 5.48
N GLU A 150 -10.07 2.55 6.49
CA GLU A 150 -10.75 3.75 6.99
C GLU A 150 -9.77 4.81 7.49
N MET A 151 -8.77 4.41 8.28
CA MET A 151 -7.73 5.32 8.78
C MET A 151 -6.95 5.95 7.63
N GLN A 152 -6.50 5.15 6.66
CA GLN A 152 -5.73 5.65 5.51
C GLN A 152 -6.57 6.57 4.63
N ALA A 153 -7.79 6.18 4.27
CA ALA A 153 -8.70 7.02 3.48
C ALA A 153 -9.00 8.34 4.21
N ARG A 154 -9.23 8.30 5.53
CA ARG A 154 -9.43 9.49 6.35
C ARG A 154 -8.19 10.39 6.33
N ALA A 155 -6.99 9.84 6.49
CA ALA A 155 -5.74 10.58 6.41
C ALA A 155 -5.59 11.30 5.06
N ILE A 156 -5.84 10.58 3.96
CA ILE A 156 -5.78 11.09 2.58
C ILE A 156 -6.75 12.26 2.39
N PHE A 157 -8.03 12.08 2.71
CA PHE A 157 -9.05 13.11 2.47
C PHE A 157 -8.90 14.32 3.39
N GLN A 158 -8.51 14.13 4.66
CA GLN A 158 -8.24 15.23 5.56
C GLN A 158 -7.06 16.08 5.08
N ALA A 159 -5.98 15.43 4.62
CA ALA A 159 -4.83 16.13 4.07
C ALA A 159 -5.19 16.87 2.78
N ALA A 160 -5.93 16.22 1.88
CA ALA A 160 -6.35 16.81 0.62
C ALA A 160 -7.24 18.05 0.82
N ILE A 161 -8.20 18.01 1.76
CA ILE A 161 -9.02 19.18 2.09
C ILE A 161 -8.19 20.27 2.78
N SER A 162 -7.32 19.89 3.73
CA SER A 162 -6.43 20.84 4.42
C SER A 162 -5.57 21.64 3.44
N MET A 163 -4.97 20.96 2.45
CA MET A 163 -4.15 21.60 1.42
C MET A 163 -5.00 22.40 0.43
N SER A 164 -6.18 21.90 0.04
CA SER A 164 -7.12 22.63 -0.81
C SER A 164 -7.56 23.96 -0.18
N ASN A 165 -7.85 23.98 1.13
CA ASN A 165 -8.18 25.19 1.88
C ASN A 165 -7.01 26.20 1.95
N GLN A 166 -5.77 25.74 1.71
CA GLN A 166 -4.58 26.59 1.60
C GLN A 166 -4.28 27.03 0.16
N GLY A 167 -5.16 26.71 -0.80
CA GLY A 167 -5.02 27.09 -2.20
C GLY A 167 -4.23 26.10 -3.07
N VAL A 168 -3.86 24.93 -2.54
CA VAL A 168 -3.20 23.87 -3.31
C VAL A 168 -4.24 23.13 -4.15
N THR A 169 -3.97 22.91 -5.43
CA THR A 169 -4.83 22.09 -6.30
C THR A 169 -4.51 20.61 -6.06
N VAL A 170 -5.39 19.92 -5.33
CA VAL A 170 -5.19 18.51 -4.98
C VAL A 170 -6.05 17.59 -5.86
N LEU A 171 -5.42 16.56 -6.43
CA LEU A 171 -6.05 15.57 -7.30
C LEU A 171 -5.74 14.15 -6.79
N PRO A 172 -6.37 13.71 -5.69
CA PRO A 172 -6.04 12.44 -5.06
C PRO A 172 -6.66 11.26 -5.81
N GLU A 173 -5.88 10.20 -5.97
CA GLU A 173 -6.32 8.92 -6.51
C GLU A 173 -5.97 7.83 -5.49
N ILE A 174 -6.92 6.99 -5.12
CA ILE A 174 -6.74 5.93 -4.12
C ILE A 174 -6.70 4.59 -4.84
N MET A 175 -5.65 3.81 -4.60
CA MET A 175 -5.40 2.55 -5.29
C MET A 175 -5.45 1.37 -4.31
N VAL A 176 -6.31 0.41 -4.61
CA VAL A 176 -6.44 -0.85 -3.86
C VAL A 176 -5.43 -1.87 -4.40
N PRO A 177 -4.52 -2.41 -3.57
CA PRO A 177 -3.55 -3.43 -3.98
C PRO A 177 -4.14 -4.85 -3.97
N LEU A 178 -3.51 -5.74 -4.73
CA LEU A 178 -3.67 -7.20 -4.70
C LEU A 178 -5.10 -7.73 -4.96
N VAL A 179 -5.91 -6.96 -5.66
CA VAL A 179 -7.27 -7.35 -6.06
C VAL A 179 -7.21 -8.52 -7.05
N GLY A 180 -8.01 -9.56 -6.80
CA GLY A 180 -8.19 -10.68 -7.73
C GLY A 180 -9.62 -10.82 -8.25
N THR A 181 -10.58 -10.13 -7.64
CA THR A 181 -12.03 -10.22 -7.91
C THR A 181 -12.68 -8.83 -7.90
N PRO A 182 -13.75 -8.59 -8.68
CA PRO A 182 -14.48 -7.32 -8.60
C PRO A 182 -15.12 -7.09 -7.23
N GLN A 183 -15.48 -8.15 -6.49
CA GLN A 183 -16.07 -8.04 -5.16
C GLN A 183 -15.08 -7.51 -4.10
N GLU A 184 -13.80 -7.94 -4.17
CA GLU A 184 -12.76 -7.39 -3.30
C GLU A 184 -12.58 -5.88 -3.53
N LEU A 185 -12.59 -5.45 -4.79
CA LEU A 185 -12.51 -4.04 -5.14
C LEU A 185 -13.76 -3.28 -4.69
N ALA A 186 -14.95 -3.78 -5.01
CA ALA A 186 -16.23 -3.15 -4.63
C ALA A 186 -16.33 -2.93 -3.11
N HIS A 187 -15.86 -3.91 -2.32
CA HIS A 187 -15.80 -3.77 -0.86
C HIS A 187 -14.95 -2.57 -0.44
N GLN A 188 -13.71 -2.48 -0.95
CA GLN A 188 -12.79 -1.39 -0.61
C GLN A 188 -13.26 -0.04 -1.14
N VAL A 189 -13.79 0.00 -2.36
CA VAL A 189 -14.37 1.22 -2.97
C VAL A 189 -15.52 1.75 -2.12
N SER A 190 -16.45 0.89 -1.71
CA SER A 190 -17.57 1.26 -0.84
C SER A 190 -17.07 1.90 0.46
N LEU A 191 -16.09 1.25 1.11
CA LEU A 191 -15.48 1.74 2.34
C LEU A 191 -14.82 3.12 2.16
N ILE A 192 -14.01 3.28 1.10
CA ILE A 192 -13.33 4.54 0.78
C ILE A 192 -14.35 5.66 0.52
N ARG A 193 -15.42 5.39 -0.24
CA ARG A 193 -16.47 6.38 -0.56
C ARG A 193 -17.23 6.81 0.70
N ASN A 194 -17.59 5.87 1.58
CA ASN A 194 -18.24 6.19 2.85
C ASN A 194 -17.36 7.10 3.72
N VAL A 195 -16.05 6.82 3.80
CA VAL A 195 -15.12 7.66 4.56
C VAL A 195 -14.95 9.04 3.93
N ALA A 196 -14.91 9.13 2.60
CA ALA A 196 -14.88 10.41 1.89
C ALA A 196 -16.09 11.27 2.27
N GLU A 197 -17.30 10.72 2.22
CA GLU A 197 -18.53 11.42 2.58
C GLU A 197 -18.52 11.91 4.04
N MET A 198 -18.06 11.06 4.97
CA MET A 198 -17.92 11.45 6.38
C MET A 198 -16.95 12.62 6.54
N VAL A 199 -15.75 12.53 5.97
CA VAL A 199 -14.74 13.60 6.08
C VAL A 199 -15.21 14.89 5.40
N PHE A 200 -15.88 14.80 4.25
CA PHE A 200 -16.40 15.96 3.54
C PHE A 200 -17.49 16.68 4.34
N SER A 201 -18.37 15.92 4.99
CA SER A 201 -19.40 16.45 5.90
C SER A 201 -18.77 17.10 7.14
N GLU A 202 -17.82 16.41 7.80
CA GLU A 202 -17.13 16.91 8.99
C GLU A 202 -16.34 18.21 8.72
N MET A 203 -15.74 18.35 7.54
CA MET A 203 -14.90 19.50 7.17
C MET A 203 -15.65 20.58 6.40
N GLY A 204 -16.92 20.36 6.05
CA GLY A 204 -17.75 21.30 5.28
C GLY A 204 -17.20 21.63 3.89
N SER A 205 -16.44 20.71 3.29
CA SER A 205 -15.78 20.88 1.99
C SER A 205 -15.77 19.56 1.24
N SER A 206 -15.67 19.61 -0.09
CA SER A 206 -15.61 18.40 -0.93
C SER A 206 -14.58 18.59 -2.04
N LEU A 207 -14.06 17.49 -2.56
CA LEU A 207 -13.12 17.47 -3.66
C LEU A 207 -13.39 16.28 -4.57
N SER A 208 -12.98 16.39 -5.84
CA SER A 208 -12.98 15.26 -6.76
C SER A 208 -11.80 14.34 -6.44
N TYR A 209 -12.05 13.04 -6.44
CA TYR A 209 -11.03 12.01 -6.29
C TYR A 209 -11.37 10.83 -7.19
N LYS A 210 -10.43 9.90 -7.36
CA LYS A 210 -10.69 8.62 -8.02
C LYS A 210 -10.35 7.45 -7.11
N VAL A 211 -11.02 6.33 -7.32
CA VAL A 211 -10.65 5.04 -6.75
C VAL A 211 -10.39 4.05 -7.89
N GLY A 212 -9.26 3.39 -7.82
CA GLY A 212 -8.83 2.41 -8.81
C GLY A 212 -8.14 1.23 -8.15
N THR A 213 -7.54 0.39 -8.98
CA THR A 213 -6.91 -0.84 -8.51
C THR A 213 -5.57 -1.07 -9.17
N MET A 214 -4.70 -1.75 -8.44
CA MET A 214 -3.55 -2.38 -9.04
C MET A 214 -4.01 -3.66 -9.77
N ILE A 215 -3.49 -3.89 -10.98
CA ILE A 215 -3.63 -5.12 -11.75
C ILE A 215 -2.31 -5.86 -11.64
N GLU A 216 -2.25 -6.76 -10.66
CA GLU A 216 -1.04 -7.50 -10.30
C GLU A 216 -1.30 -8.97 -9.96
N ILE A 217 -2.57 -9.37 -9.91
CA ILE A 217 -2.99 -10.78 -9.87
C ILE A 217 -3.37 -11.20 -11.29
N PRO A 218 -2.87 -12.33 -11.82
CA PRO A 218 -3.26 -12.81 -13.16
C PRO A 218 -4.79 -12.93 -13.34
N ARG A 219 -5.50 -13.36 -12.29
CA ARG A 219 -6.97 -13.41 -12.29
C ARG A 219 -7.60 -12.04 -12.57
N ALA A 220 -7.04 -10.96 -12.03
CA ALA A 220 -7.57 -9.61 -12.26
C ALA A 220 -7.47 -9.19 -13.73
N ALA A 221 -6.40 -9.58 -14.43
CA ALA A 221 -6.29 -9.37 -15.87
C ALA A 221 -7.32 -10.20 -16.66
N LEU A 222 -7.65 -11.41 -16.21
CA LEU A 222 -8.61 -12.30 -16.87
C LEU A 222 -10.08 -11.85 -16.72
N VAL A 223 -10.43 -11.18 -15.62
CA VAL A 223 -11.78 -10.62 -15.38
C VAL A 223 -11.76 -9.09 -15.34
N ALA A 224 -10.85 -8.49 -16.10
CA ALA A 224 -10.62 -7.04 -16.07
C ALA A 224 -11.85 -6.23 -16.50
N ASP A 225 -12.72 -6.80 -17.33
CA ASP A 225 -13.99 -6.20 -17.75
C ASP A 225 -14.94 -6.01 -16.56
N GLU A 226 -15.01 -6.99 -15.66
CA GLU A 226 -15.81 -6.88 -14.42
C GLU A 226 -15.15 -5.94 -13.41
N ILE A 227 -13.83 -5.98 -13.25
CA ILE A 227 -13.13 -5.07 -12.34
C ILE A 227 -13.28 -3.60 -12.79
N ALA A 228 -13.28 -3.36 -14.10
CA ALA A 228 -13.44 -2.02 -14.67
C ALA A 228 -14.81 -1.39 -14.40
N THR A 229 -15.83 -2.15 -13.96
CA THR A 229 -17.11 -1.54 -13.56
C THR A 229 -17.02 -0.80 -12.24
N GLU A 230 -16.03 -1.13 -11.40
CA GLU A 230 -15.81 -0.54 -10.07
C GLU A 230 -14.61 0.42 -10.05
N ALA A 231 -13.59 0.19 -10.88
CA ALA A 231 -12.36 0.98 -10.92
C ALA A 231 -12.41 2.13 -11.94
N GLU A 232 -11.94 3.30 -11.53
CA GLU A 232 -11.80 4.49 -12.39
C GLU A 232 -10.44 4.56 -13.09
N PHE A 233 -9.49 3.72 -12.68
CA PHE A 233 -8.19 3.54 -13.33
C PHE A 233 -7.57 2.17 -12.96
N PHE A 234 -6.68 1.68 -13.82
CA PHE A 234 -5.79 0.55 -13.55
C PHE A 234 -4.34 1.00 -13.47
N SER A 235 -3.59 0.42 -12.53
CA SER A 235 -2.14 0.51 -12.46
C SER A 235 -1.54 -0.89 -12.51
N PHE A 236 -0.67 -1.17 -13.46
CA PHE A 236 -0.09 -2.52 -13.57
C PHE A 236 1.08 -2.68 -12.61
N GLY A 237 0.90 -3.54 -11.60
CA GLY A 237 1.98 -3.97 -10.70
C GLY A 237 2.77 -5.10 -11.35
N THR A 238 3.57 -4.77 -12.37
CA THR A 238 4.23 -5.79 -13.21
C THR A 238 5.22 -6.66 -12.45
N ASN A 239 5.74 -6.21 -11.30
CA ASN A 239 6.60 -7.04 -10.45
C ASN A 239 5.84 -8.26 -9.94
N ASP A 240 4.76 -8.05 -9.19
CA ASP A 240 3.91 -9.13 -8.66
C ASP A 240 3.22 -9.91 -9.78
N LEU A 241 2.79 -9.21 -10.85
CA LEU A 241 2.20 -9.89 -12.02
C LEU A 241 3.18 -10.85 -12.67
N THR A 242 4.44 -10.44 -12.88
CA THR A 242 5.51 -11.32 -13.39
C THR A 242 5.76 -12.47 -12.42
N GLN A 243 5.85 -12.19 -11.11
CA GLN A 243 6.06 -13.24 -10.11
C GLN A 243 4.97 -14.32 -10.18
N MET A 244 3.69 -13.92 -10.27
CA MET A 244 2.56 -14.86 -10.29
C MET A 244 2.40 -15.56 -11.64
N THR A 245 2.66 -14.87 -12.75
CA THR A 245 2.57 -15.46 -14.09
C THR A 245 3.68 -16.48 -14.35
N PHE A 246 4.92 -16.18 -13.95
CA PHE A 246 6.04 -17.12 -14.08
C PHE A 246 6.09 -18.17 -12.96
N GLY A 247 5.45 -17.89 -11.82
CA GLY A 247 5.64 -18.66 -10.60
C GLY A 247 7.02 -18.46 -9.98
N TYR A 248 7.60 -17.27 -10.11
CA TYR A 248 8.93 -16.93 -9.62
C TYR A 248 8.85 -16.06 -8.37
N SER A 249 9.44 -16.52 -7.27
CA SER A 249 9.73 -15.67 -6.12
C SER A 249 10.90 -14.77 -6.46
N ARG A 250 10.71 -13.44 -6.37
CA ARG A 250 11.77 -12.46 -6.67
C ARG A 250 12.97 -12.62 -5.74
N ASP A 251 12.74 -13.01 -4.49
CA ASP A 251 13.79 -13.23 -3.49
C ASP A 251 14.60 -14.51 -3.75
N ASP A 252 14.02 -15.48 -4.47
CA ASP A 252 14.65 -16.78 -4.73
C ASP A 252 15.14 -16.96 -6.17
N VAL A 253 14.68 -16.15 -7.12
CA VAL A 253 14.94 -16.32 -8.56
C VAL A 253 16.44 -16.32 -8.88
N GLY A 254 17.24 -15.57 -8.11
CA GLY A 254 18.69 -15.48 -8.28
C GLY A 254 19.43 -16.83 -8.18
N LYS A 255 18.82 -17.85 -7.55
CA LYS A 255 19.39 -19.20 -7.43
C LYS A 255 19.45 -19.95 -8.77
N PHE A 256 18.58 -19.63 -9.73
CA PHE A 256 18.51 -20.35 -11.00
C PHE A 256 18.49 -19.46 -12.26
N LEU A 257 18.13 -18.18 -12.14
CA LEU A 257 18.01 -17.28 -13.26
C LEU A 257 19.29 -17.15 -14.12
N PRO A 258 20.51 -17.07 -13.54
CA PRO A 258 21.74 -17.05 -14.36
C PRO A 258 21.92 -18.31 -15.22
N VAL A 259 21.46 -19.46 -14.74
CA VAL A 259 21.48 -20.73 -15.49
C VAL A 259 20.47 -20.69 -16.63
N TYR A 260 19.29 -20.11 -16.43
CA TYR A 260 18.27 -19.97 -17.46
C TYR A 260 18.74 -19.06 -18.60
N LEU A 261 19.36 -17.92 -18.26
CA LEU A 261 19.92 -16.97 -19.23
C LEU A 261 21.07 -17.59 -20.03
N SER A 262 22.03 -18.24 -19.36
CA SER A 262 23.18 -18.87 -20.02
C SER A 262 22.80 -20.05 -20.92
N LYS A 263 21.70 -20.75 -20.63
CA LYS A 263 21.13 -21.82 -21.47
C LYS A 263 20.19 -21.31 -22.56
N GLY A 264 19.88 -20.01 -22.60
CA GLY A 264 18.93 -19.44 -23.55
C GLY A 264 17.48 -19.88 -23.32
N ILE A 265 17.13 -20.34 -22.11
CA ILE A 265 15.74 -20.65 -21.73
C ILE A 265 14.95 -19.34 -21.64
N LEU A 266 15.55 -18.31 -21.05
CA LEU A 266 15.06 -16.94 -21.06
C LEU A 266 16.04 -16.06 -21.82
N GLN A 267 15.51 -15.06 -22.52
CA GLN A 267 16.34 -14.09 -23.24
C GLN A 267 16.82 -12.97 -22.32
N ASN A 268 15.97 -12.55 -21.39
CA ASN A 268 16.22 -11.46 -20.44
C ASN A 268 15.68 -11.86 -19.05
N ASP A 269 16.11 -11.14 -18.01
CA ASP A 269 15.45 -11.18 -16.72
C ASP A 269 14.03 -10.57 -16.84
N PRO A 270 12.95 -11.34 -16.57
CA PRO A 270 11.58 -10.84 -16.71
C PRO A 270 11.20 -9.77 -15.67
N PHE A 271 12.00 -9.56 -14.63
CA PHE A 271 11.83 -8.46 -13.67
C PHE A 271 12.50 -7.15 -14.11
N GLU A 272 13.41 -7.22 -15.08
CA GLU A 272 14.05 -6.04 -15.68
C GLU A 272 13.42 -5.66 -17.03
N VAL A 273 13.05 -6.67 -17.83
CA VAL A 273 12.44 -6.50 -19.15
C VAL A 273 11.08 -7.20 -19.16
N LEU A 274 10.01 -6.42 -19.36
CA LEU A 274 8.64 -6.96 -19.43
C LEU A 274 8.54 -8.07 -20.49
N ASP A 275 8.05 -9.24 -20.06
CA ASP A 275 7.76 -10.37 -20.96
C ASP A 275 6.48 -10.13 -21.75
N GLN A 276 6.58 -9.40 -22.86
CA GLN A 276 5.45 -9.00 -23.71
C GLN A 276 4.55 -10.15 -24.19
N LYS A 277 5.01 -11.41 -24.14
CA LYS A 277 4.22 -12.57 -24.57
C LYS A 277 3.30 -13.10 -23.48
N GLY A 278 3.76 -13.07 -22.22
CA GLY A 278 3.08 -13.70 -21.09
C GLY A 278 2.50 -12.71 -20.09
N VAL A 279 3.06 -11.50 -19.98
CA VAL A 279 2.74 -10.47 -18.98
C VAL A 279 2.41 -9.14 -19.67
#